data_AF-A0A963SAA8-F1
#
_entry.id   AF-A0A963SAA8-F1
#
_cell.length_a   1.000
_cell.length_b   1.000
_cell.length_c   1.000
_cell.angle_alpha   90.00
_cell.angle_beta   90.00
_cell.angle_gamma   90.00
#
_symmetry.space_group_name_H-M   'P 1'
#
loop_
_entity.id
_entity.type
_entity.pdbx_description
1 polymer ?
#
loop_
_entity_poly.entity_id
_entity_poly.type
_entity_poly.pdbx_seq_one_letter_code
_entity_poly.pdbx_strand_id
1 'polypeptide(L)' 'MRSLDDIREEYEFLDGDERYRLLIELGRELDTMPDALKTDATKVRGCSASVWVYPTRLDDGRLHFLADSNAAITK' A
#
# COMPACT_ATOMS: atom_id res chain seq x y z
N MET A 1 -8.56 -11.18 0.91
CA MET A 1 -8.10 -9.84 1.35
C MET A 1 -8.33 -9.77 2.85
N ARG A 2 -7.28 -9.60 3.65
CA ARG A 2 -7.38 -9.46 5.11
C ARG A 2 -8.20 -8.22 5.44
N SER A 3 -9.04 -8.27 6.47
CA SER A 3 -9.74 -7.08 6.95
C SER A 3 -8.77 -6.17 7.71
N LEU A 4 -9.10 -4.89 7.86
CA LEU A 4 -8.30 -3.98 8.70
C LEU A 4 -8.33 -4.39 10.18
N ASP A 5 -9.39 -5.04 10.65
CA ASP A 5 -9.47 -5.57 12.01
C ASP A 5 -8.51 -6.74 12.19
N ASP A 6 -8.42 -7.67 11.23
CA ASP A 6 -7.46 -8.79 11.27
C ASP A 6 -6.02 -8.28 11.30
N ILE A 7 -5.69 -7.29 10.46
CA ILE A 7 -4.36 -6.68 10.41
C ILE A 7 -4.05 -5.96 11.72
N ARG A 8 -5.03 -5.26 12.32
CA ARG A 8 -4.84 -4.57 13.60
C ARG A 8 -4.54 -5.57 14.71
N GLU A 9 -5.33 -6.64 14.82
CA GLU A 9 -5.12 -7.68 15.82
C GLU A 9 -3.73 -8.29 15.69
N GLU A 10 -3.33 -8.69 14.48
CA GLU A 10 -1.99 -9.21 14.20
C GLU A 10 -0.90 -8.20 14.62
N TYR A 11 -1.03 -6.94 14.21
CA TYR A 11 -0.07 -5.88 14.53
C TYR A 11 0.07 -5.62 16.03
N GLU A 12 -1.02 -5.74 16.80
CA GLU A 12 -1.03 -5.54 18.26
C GLU A 12 -0.24 -6.63 19.00
N PHE A 13 -0.24 -7.86 18.50
CA PHE A 13 0.54 -8.97 19.07
C PHE A 13 2.05 -8.90 18.79
N LEU A 14 2.45 -8.20 17.72
CA LEU A 14 3.86 -8.05 17.31
C LEU A 14 4.53 -6.86 18.01
N ASP A 15 5.86 -6.88 18.09
CA ASP A 15 6.67 -5.77 18.61
C ASP A 15 7.86 -5.41 17.69
N GLY A 16 8.39 -4.19 17.89
CA GLY A 16 9.59 -3.68 17.21
C GLY A 16 9.72 -4.04 15.73
N ASP A 17 10.75 -4.84 15.41
CA ASP A 17 11.08 -5.25 14.05
C ASP A 17 10.01 -6.13 13.40
N GLU A 18 9.22 -6.88 14.18
CA GLU A 18 8.17 -7.74 13.64
C GLU A 18 7.04 -6.93 13.02
N ARG A 19 6.64 -5.84 13.67
CA ARG A 19 5.70 -4.85 13.11
C ARG A 19 6.22 -4.28 11.80
N TYR A 20 7.51 -3.98 11.74
CA TYR A 20 8.15 -3.44 10.54
C TYR A 20 8.13 -4.45 9.38
N ARG A 21 8.39 -5.74 9.68
CA ARG A 21 8.31 -6.83 8.68
C ARG A 21 6.89 -7.02 8.18
N LEU A 22 5.89 -7.04 9.07
CA LEU A 22 4.47 -7.17 8.70
C LEU A 22 4.05 -6.07 7.70
N LEU A 23 4.42 -4.81 7.95
CA LEU A 23 4.09 -3.71 7.04
C LEU A 23 4.72 -3.90 5.65
N ILE A 24 5.97 -4.34 5.58
CA ILE A 24 6.64 -4.63 4.30
C ILE A 24 5.97 -5.81 3.58
N GLU A 25 5.55 -6.84 4.30
CA GLU A 25 4.85 -7.99 3.73
C GLU A 25 3.48 -7.58 3.17
N LEU A 26 2.71 -6.80 3.91
CA LEU A 26 1.45 -6.22 3.43
C LEU A 26 1.66 -5.40 2.15
N GLY A 27 2.69 -4.55 2.10
CA GLY A 27 3.03 -3.78 0.90
C GLY A 27 3.43 -4.66 -0.30
N ARG A 28 4.03 -5.84 -0.07
CA ARG A 28 4.36 -6.81 -1.13
C ARG A 28 3.16 -7.56 -1.68
N GLU A 29 2.10 -7.70 -0.88
CA GLU A 29 0.84 -8.34 -1.30
C GLU A 29 -0.04 -7.43 -2.17
N LEU A 30 0.27 -6.14 -2.26
CA LEU A 30 -0.45 -5.21 -3.13
C LEU A 30 -0.32 -5.59 -4.60
N ASP A 31 -1.40 -5.36 -5.35
CA ASP A 31 -1.43 -5.53 -6.79
C ASP A 31 -0.34 -4.70 -7.47
N THR A 32 0.30 -5.28 -8.50
CA THR A 32 1.36 -4.57 -9.22
C THR A 32 0.79 -3.37 -9.95
N MET A 33 1.30 -2.18 -9.62
CA MET A 33 0.97 -0.95 -10.33
C MET A 33 1.75 -0.88 -11.66
N PRO A 34 1.09 -0.75 -12.82
CA PRO A 34 1.76 -0.55 -14.10
C PRO A 34 2.61 0.73 -14.11
N ASP A 35 3.80 0.67 -14.71
CA ASP A 35 4.72 1.82 -14.74
C ASP A 35 4.14 3.04 -15.46
N ALA A 36 3.26 2.84 -16.45
CA ALA A 36 2.56 3.92 -17.14
C ALA A 36 1.67 4.76 -16.21
N LEU A 37 1.28 4.23 -15.06
CA LEU A 37 0.50 4.96 -14.05
C LEU A 37 1.37 5.72 -13.06
N LYS A 38 2.69 5.51 -13.03
CA LYS A 38 3.63 6.19 -12.12
C LYS A 38 4.02 7.56 -12.68
N THR A 39 3.08 8.50 -12.62
CA THR A 39 3.19 9.86 -13.18
C THR A 39 3.16 10.92 -12.08
N ASP A 40 3.46 12.17 -12.41
CA ASP A 40 3.34 13.28 -11.46
C ASP A 40 1.90 13.52 -10.98
N ALA A 41 0.89 13.10 -11.76
CA ALA A 41 -0.52 13.23 -11.39
C ALA A 41 -0.95 12.25 -10.30
N THR A 42 -0.28 11.10 -10.19
CA THR A 42 -0.57 10.03 -9.22
C THR A 42 0.43 10.02 -8.06
N LYS A 43 1.45 10.88 -8.13
CA LYS A 43 2.51 10.97 -7.12
C LYS A 43 2.01 11.67 -5.87
N VAL A 44 2.17 11.01 -4.73
CA VAL A 44 1.91 11.59 -3.41
C VAL A 44 3.06 12.54 -3.05
N ARG A 45 2.74 13.79 -2.74
CA ARG A 45 3.74 14.82 -2.41
C ARG A 45 3.99 14.86 -0.90
N GLY A 46 5.23 15.16 -0.51
CA GLY A 46 5.63 15.30 0.89
C GLY A 46 6.22 14.04 1.52
N CYS A 47 6.21 12.91 0.83
CA CYS A 47 6.96 11.71 1.23
C CYS A 47 8.45 11.86 0.89
N SER A 48 9.33 11.34 1.75
CA SER A 48 10.77 11.21 1.44
C SER A 48 11.01 10.17 0.33
N ALA A 49 10.22 9.10 0.33
CA ALA A 49 10.11 8.15 -0.77
C ALA A 49 9.20 8.68 -1.89
N SER A 50 9.41 8.20 -3.11
CA SER A 50 8.42 8.39 -4.17
C SER A 50 7.31 7.36 -4.00
N VAL A 51 6.09 7.85 -3.79
CA VAL A 51 4.87 7.05 -3.60
C VAL A 51 3.86 7.45 -4.67
N TRP A 52 3.16 6.47 -5.24
CA TRP A 52 2.09 6.68 -6.22
C TRP A 52 0.82 5.96 -5.77
N VAL A 53 -0.33 6.60 -6.00
CA VAL A 53 -1.66 6.03 -5.76
C VAL A 53 -2.57 6.34 -6.95
N TYR A 54 -3.23 5.33 -7.48
CA TYR A 54 -4.14 5.45 -8.62
C TYR A 54 -5.51 4.84 -8.29
N PRO A 55 -6.60 5.64 -8.32
CA PRO A 55 -7.94 5.13 -8.07
C PRO A 55 -8.50 4.42 -9.31
N THR A 56 -9.13 3.27 -9.08
CA THR A 56 -9.99 2.57 -10.05
C THR A 56 -11.39 2.39 -9.46
N ARG A 57 -12.35 2.00 -10.30
CA ARG A 57 -13.71 1.64 -9.87
C ARG A 57 -13.93 0.16 -10.15
N LEU A 58 -14.48 -0.54 -9.16
CA LEU A 58 -14.99 -1.89 -9.33
C LEU A 58 -16.40 -1.84 -9.95
N ASP A 59 -16.85 -2.95 -10.52
CA ASP A 59 -18.15 -3.06 -11.18
C ASP A 59 -19.34 -2.77 -10.25
N ASP A 60 -19.15 -3.00 -8.95
CA ASP A 60 -20.14 -2.71 -7.90
C ASP A 60 -20.13 -1.23 -7.43
N GLY A 61 -19.33 -0.38 -8.08
CA GLY A 61 -19.22 1.05 -7.79
C GLY A 61 -18.27 1.40 -6.65
N ARG A 62 -17.64 0.42 -5.98
CA ARG A 62 -16.62 0.70 -4.96
C ARG A 62 -15.32 1.23 -5.58
N LEU A 63 -14.59 2.03 -4.81
CA LEU A 63 -13.23 2.43 -5.16
C LEU A 63 -12.25 1.30 -4.86
N HIS A 64 -11.32 1.10 -5.78
CA HIS A 64 -10.14 0.27 -5.60
C HIS A 64 -8.91 1.13 -5.91
N PHE A 65 -7.74 0.75 -5.39
CA PHE A 65 -6.54 1.55 -5.54
C PHE A 65 -5.37 0.65 -5.92
N LEU A 66 -4.62 1.09 -6.93
CA LEU A 66 -3.27 0.61 -7.18
C LEU A 66 -2.31 1.56 -6.49
N ALA A 67 -1.29 1.01 -5.83
CA ALA A 67 -0.29 1.80 -5.15
C ALA A 67 1.10 1.17 -5.31
N ASP A 68 2.12 2.02 -5.32
CA ASP A 68 3.51 1.58 -5.31
C ASP A 68 4.42 2.65 -4.70
N SER A 69 5.60 2.22 -4.27
CA SER A 69 6.62 3.09 -3.69
C SER A 69 8.01 2.59 -4.06
N ASN A 70 8.96 3.52 -4.22
CA ASN A 70 10.37 3.15 -4.41
C ASN A 70 11.07 2.69 -3.13
N ALA A 71 10.39 2.75 -1.98
CA ALA A 71 10.86 2.26 -0.70
C ALA A 71 9.87 1.24 -0.12
N ALA A 72 10.39 0.10 0.35
CA ALA A 72 9.59 -1.04 0.79
C ALA A 72 8.65 -0.72 1.96
N ILE A 73 9.06 0.12 2.91
CA ILE A 73 8.26 0.45 4.09
C ILE A 73 7.12 1.45 3.81
N THR A 74 7.24 2.25 2.75
CA THR A 74 6.23 3.26 2.39
C THR A 74 5.25 2.74 1.34
N LYS A 75 5.48 1.53 0.82
CA LYS A 75 4.57 0.86 -0.09
C LYS A 75 3.37 0.33 0.69
#